data_AF-A0A3A5WUT9-F1
#
_entry.id   AF-A0A3A5WUT9-F1
#
_cell.length_a   1.000
_cell.length_b   1.000
_cell.length_c   1.000
_cell.angle_alpha   90.00
_cell.angle_beta   90.00
_cell.angle_gamma   90.00
#
_symmetry.space_group_name_H-M   'P 1'
#
loop_
_entity.id
_entity.type
_entity.pdbx_description
1 polymer ?
#
loop_
_entity_poly.entity_id
_entity_poly.type
_entity_poly.pdbx_seq_one_letter_code
_entity_poly.pdbx_strand_id
1 'polypeptide(L)'
;MARGAVSELVVPLRNAWNITRYKRAPRAVQIIKNEVVKHLKVREDEEVWIDPAVNEAIWARGIENPPRKIRLQITRHDEPDIPIEVKLMEE
;
A
#
# COMPACT_ATOMS: atom_id res chain seq x y z
N MET A 1 -5.83 -20.73 -9.35
CA MET A 1 -4.73 -20.00 -10.02
C MET A 1 -3.83 -19.46 -8.92
N ALA A 2 -2.66 -20.05 -8.73
CA ALA A 2 -1.64 -19.43 -7.88
C ALA A 2 -1.24 -18.12 -8.59
N ARG A 3 -1.53 -16.98 -7.97
CA ARG A 3 -1.05 -15.69 -8.46
C ARG A 3 0.48 -15.72 -8.32
N GLY A 4 1.20 -15.26 -9.34
CA GLY A 4 2.66 -15.21 -9.29
C GLY A 4 3.17 -14.46 -8.06
N ALA A 5 4.43 -14.69 -7.69
CA ALA A 5 5.09 -14.03 -6.56
C ALA A 5 4.97 -12.49 -6.61
N VAL A 6 4.82 -11.93 -7.82
CA VAL A 6 4.60 -10.50 -8.05
C VAL A 6 3.15 -10.25 -8.45
N SER A 7 2.48 -9.36 -7.73
CA SER A 7 1.11 -8.91 -7.98
C SER A 7 1.06 -7.40 -8.17
N GLU A 8 0.31 -6.95 -9.17
CA GLU A 8 0.07 -5.53 -9.42
C GLU A 8 -1.25 -5.09 -8.78
N LEU A 9 -1.22 -3.99 -8.03
CA LEU A 9 -2.41 -3.45 -7.38
C LEU A 9 -2.51 -1.95 -7.57
N VAL A 10 -3.64 -1.50 -8.14
CA VAL A 10 -4.01 -0.09 -8.16
C VAL A 10 -4.90 0.20 -6.96
N VAL A 11 -4.38 0.92 -5.97
CA VAL A 11 -5.11 1.23 -4.74
C VAL A 11 -5.85 2.57 -4.87
N PRO A 12 -7.19 2.59 -4.74
CA PRO A 12 -7.96 3.83 -4.72
C PRO A 12 -7.92 4.48 -3.33
N LEU A 13 -7.27 5.64 -3.21
CA LEU A 13 -7.15 6.41 -1.96
C LEU A 13 -8.33 7.36 -1.73
N ARG A 14 -9.43 7.22 -2.47
CA ARG A 14 -10.62 8.07 -2.36
C ARG A 14 -11.15 8.16 -0.92
N ASN A 15 -11.07 7.07 -0.16
CA ASN A 15 -11.56 7.00 1.21
C ASN A 15 -10.75 7.88 2.17
N ALA A 16 -9.51 8.25 1.82
CA ALA A 16 -8.73 9.21 2.58
C ALA A 16 -9.35 10.62 2.55
N TRP A 17 -10.22 10.94 1.59
CA TRP A 17 -10.81 12.27 1.48
C TRP A 17 -12.03 12.49 2.37
N ASN A 18 -12.53 11.42 2.99
CA ASN A 18 -13.68 11.47 3.91
C ASN A 18 -13.31 11.94 5.33
N ILE A 19 -12.02 12.06 5.65
CA ILE A 19 -11.55 12.54 6.95
C ILE A 19 -11.06 14.00 6.88
N THR A 20 -10.82 14.59 8.05
CA THR A 20 -10.23 15.92 8.21
C THR A 20 -8.92 16.06 7.43
N ARG A 21 -8.68 17.25 6.87
CA ARG A 21 -7.58 17.51 5.92
C ARG A 21 -6.21 17.08 6.45
N TYR A 22 -5.90 17.44 7.69
CA TYR A 22 -4.63 17.12 8.34
C TYR A 22 -4.44 15.63 8.71
N LYS A 23 -5.40 14.74 8.45
CA LYS A 23 -5.27 13.29 8.70
C LYS A 23 -5.25 12.45 7.43
N ARG A 24 -5.25 13.07 6.24
CA ARG A 24 -5.46 12.36 4.98
C ARG A 24 -4.28 11.50 4.56
N ALA A 25 -3.05 12.02 4.57
CA ALA A 25 -1.86 11.24 4.23
C ALA A 25 -1.64 10.04 5.17
N PRO A 26 -1.72 10.19 6.52
CA PRO A 26 -1.69 9.03 7.43
C PRO A 26 -2.79 8.01 7.13
N ARG A 27 -4.00 8.48 6.79
CA ARG A 27 -5.11 7.59 6.42
C ARG A 27 -4.88 6.86 5.10
N ALA A 28 -4.23 7.50 4.13
CA ALA A 28 -3.88 6.86 2.86
C ALA A 28 -2.93 5.68 3.06
N VAL A 29 -1.92 5.81 3.92
CA VAL A 29 -1.01 4.71 4.27
C VAL A 29 -1.79 3.53 4.89
N GLN A 30 -2.73 3.81 5.80
CA GLN A 30 -3.58 2.76 6.38
C GLN A 30 -4.45 2.06 5.33
N ILE A 31 -5.01 2.81 4.36
CA ILE A 31 -5.83 2.24 3.29
C ILE A 31 -4.98 1.29 2.43
N ILE A 32 -3.74 1.66 2.12
CA ILE A 32 -2.82 0.78 1.38
C ILE A 32 -2.59 -0.52 2.14
N LYS A 33 -2.24 -0.44 3.43
CA LYS A 33 -2.03 -1.64 4.26
C LYS A 33 -3.26 -2.55 4.24
N ASN A 34 -4.46 -1.98 4.41
CA ASN A 34 -5.70 -2.75 4.41
C ASN A 34 -6.03 -3.39 3.04
N GLU A 35 -5.77 -2.69 1.94
CA GLU A 35 -6.00 -3.23 0.59
C GLU A 35 -5.00 -4.34 0.27
N VAL A 36 -3.73 -4.22 0.68
CA VAL A 36 -2.73 -5.29 0.54
C VAL A 36 -3.16 -6.53 1.32
N VAL A 37 -3.53 -6.38 2.60
CA VAL A 37 -4.01 -7.48 3.45
C VAL A 37 -5.21 -8.19 2.81
N LYS A 38 -6.19 -7.41 2.33
CA LYS A 38 -7.40 -7.94 1.69
C LYS A 38 -7.10 -8.63 0.35
N HIS A 39 -6.24 -8.05 -0.48
CA HIS A 39 -5.97 -8.53 -1.82
C HIS A 39 -5.16 -9.84 -1.82
N LEU A 40 -4.15 -9.90 -0.96
CA LEU A 40 -3.28 -11.07 -0.81
C LEU A 40 -3.81 -12.11 0.17
N LYS A 41 -4.86 -11.79 0.93
CA LYS A 41 -5.38 -12.64 2.02
C LYS A 41 -4.27 -13.00 3.02
N VAL A 42 -3.53 -11.97 3.39
CA VAL A 42 -2.43 -12.03 4.37
C VAL A 42 -3.00 -12.59 5.68
N ARG A 43 -2.33 -13.59 6.24
CA ARG A 43 -2.70 -14.17 7.54
C ARG A 43 -2.12 -13.31 8.67
N GLU A 44 -2.59 -13.51 9.90
CA GLU A 44 -2.21 -12.66 11.06
C GLU A 44 -0.71 -12.75 11.42
N ASP A 45 -0.03 -13.79 10.95
CA ASP A 45 1.39 -14.08 11.11
C ASP A 45 2.30 -13.43 10.06
N GLU A 46 1.75 -12.83 8.99
CA GLU A 46 2.53 -12.23 7.91
C GLU A 46 2.64 -10.70 8.10
N GLU A 47 3.87 -10.18 8.15
CA GLU A 47 4.13 -8.74 8.25
C GLU A 47 4.15 -8.07 6.87
N VAL A 48 3.56 -6.88 6.76
CA VAL A 48 3.57 -6.06 5.54
C VAL A 48 4.59 -4.94 5.70
N TRP A 49 5.64 -4.99 4.90
CA TRP A 49 6.66 -3.95 4.84
C TRP A 49 6.38 -3.01 3.65
N ILE A 50 6.18 -1.73 3.97
CA ILE A 50 5.91 -0.70 2.98
C ILE A 50 7.22 0.03 2.71
N ASP A 51 7.65 0.04 1.45
CA ASP A 51 8.87 0.74 1.06
C ASP A 51 8.75 2.26 1.33
N PRO A 52 9.81 2.91 1.83
CA PRO A 52 9.81 4.35 2.09
C PRO A 52 9.41 5.21 0.89
N ALA A 53 9.74 4.82 -0.35
CA ALA A 53 9.37 5.56 -1.56
C ALA A 53 7.86 5.65 -1.75
N VAL A 54 7.10 4.62 -1.34
CA VAL A 54 5.63 4.64 -1.35
C VAL A 54 5.12 5.70 -0.37
N ASN A 55 5.73 5.78 0.81
CA ASN A 55 5.38 6.80 1.78
C ASN A 55 5.72 8.20 1.24
N GLU A 56 6.93 8.41 0.74
CA GLU A 56 7.34 9.69 0.15
C GLU A 56 6.40 10.15 -0.97
N ALA A 57 5.97 9.25 -1.86
CA ALA A 57 5.00 9.57 -2.91
C ALA A 57 3.62 9.99 -2.37
N ILE A 58 3.17 9.40 -1.26
CA ILE A 58 1.92 9.81 -0.59
C ILE A 58 2.07 11.20 0.02
N TRP A 59 3.23 11.50 0.60
CA TRP A 59 3.52 12.75 1.29
C TRP A 59 4.07 13.86 0.39
N ALA A 60 4.34 13.59 -0.90
CA ALA A 60 4.95 14.52 -1.85
C ALA A 60 4.20 15.86 -2.02
N ARG A 61 2.88 15.87 -1.81
CA ARG A 61 2.03 17.09 -1.89
C ARG A 61 1.58 17.59 -0.51
N GLY A 62 2.23 17.11 0.55
CA GLY A 62 1.90 17.42 1.94
C GLY A 62 0.76 16.59 2.52
N ILE A 63 0.48 16.81 3.81
CA ILE A 63 -0.45 16.00 4.60
C ILE A 63 -1.91 16.04 4.13
N GLU A 64 -2.31 17.15 3.48
CA GLU A 64 -3.70 17.41 3.08
C GLU A 64 -4.08 16.84 1.70
N ASN A 65 -3.09 16.57 0.86
CA ASN A 65 -3.28 16.30 -0.57
C ASN A 65 -2.62 14.98 -1.01
N PRO A 66 -2.91 13.83 -0.38
CA PRO A 66 -2.41 12.56 -0.88
C PRO A 66 -2.96 12.28 -2.29
N PRO A 67 -2.23 11.51 -3.12
CA PRO A 67 -2.68 11.12 -4.45
C PRO A 67 -4.02 10.37 -4.37
N ARG A 68 -4.85 10.46 -5.43
CA ARG A 68 -6.18 9.82 -5.49
C ARG A 68 -6.11 8.32 -5.78
N LYS A 69 -5.06 7.89 -6.47
CA LYS A 69 -4.76 6.51 -6.85
C LYS A 69 -3.24 6.32 -6.78
N ILE A 70 -2.80 5.12 -6.41
CA ILE A 70 -1.39 4.74 -6.42
C ILE A 70 -1.27 3.33 -7.00
N ARG A 71 -0.29 3.13 -7.89
CA ARG A 71 0.02 1.82 -8.48
C ARG A 71 1.15 1.22 -7.66
N LEU A 72 0.94 0.02 -7.14
CA LEU A 72 1.88 -0.67 -6.29
C LEU A 72 2.23 -2.02 -6.91
N GLN A 73 3.50 -2.37 -6.80
CA GLN A 73 3.98 -3.73 -7.00
C GLN A 73 4.07 -4.38 -5.64
N ILE A 74 3.46 -5.55 -5.50
CA ILE A 74 3.49 -6.31 -4.27
C ILE A 74 4.22 -7.61 -4.56
N THR A 75 5.29 -7.85 -3.82
CA THR A 75 6.06 -9.08 -3.90
C THR A 75 5.79 -9.91 -2.66
N ARG A 76 5.27 -11.12 -2.87
CA ARG A 76 5.12 -12.13 -1.82
C ARG A 76 6.26 -13.11 -1.94
N HIS A 77 6.97 -13.29 -0.83
CA HIS A 77 7.98 -14.32 -0.67
C HIS A 77 7.33 -15.57 -0.08
N ASP A 78 7.77 -16.76 -0.50
CA ASP A 78 7.25 -18.04 -0.01
C ASP A 78 7.89 -18.45 1.34
N GLU A 79 8.92 -17.72 1.79
CA GLU A 79 9.58 -17.94 3.08
C GLU A 79 8.79 -17.24 4.21
N PRO A 80 8.50 -17.96 5.32
CA PRO A 80 7.61 -17.47 6.38
C PRO A 80 8.16 -16.27 7.17
N ASP A 81 9.47 -16.02 7.10
CA ASP A 81 10.13 -14.96 7.85
C ASP A 81 10.32 -13.66 7.03
N ILE A 82 9.97 -13.67 5.73
CA ILE A 82 10.18 -12.51 4.86
C ILE A 82 8.87 -11.71 4.75
N PRO A 83 8.86 -10.42 5.12
CA PRO A 83 7.67 -9.58 5.03
C PRO A 83 7.27 -9.34 3.57
N ILE A 84 5.98 -9.11 3.35
CA ILE A 84 5.45 -8.75 2.04
C ILE A 84 5.97 -7.36 1.67
N GLU A 85 6.70 -7.27 0.57
CA GLU A 85 7.30 -6.03 0.10
C GLU A 85 6.34 -5.27 -0.82
N VAL A 86 6.07 -4.00 -0.48
CA VAL A 86 5.24 -3.11 -1.28
C VAL A 86 6.10 -1.99 -1.87
N LYS A 87 6.29 -2.02 -3.19
CA LYS A 87 7.06 -1.04 -3.95
C LYS A 87 6.18 -0.14 -4.80
N LEU A 88 6.67 1.07 -5.05
CA LEU A 88 6.05 1.98 -6.00
C LEU A 88 6.35 1.49 -7.42
N MET A 89 5.31 1.36 -8.24
CA MET A 89 5.52 1.19 -9.67
C MET A 89 5.75 2.57 -10.27
N GLU A 90 7.01 2.87 -10.58
CA GLU A 90 7.34 3.94 -11.52
C GLU A 90 7.12 3.40 -12.94
N GLU A 91 6.43 4.20 -13.76
CA GLU A 91 6.24 3.94 -15.19
C GLU A 91 7.34 4.64 -15.98
#